data_AF-A0A950BDU3-F1
#
_entry.id   AF-A0A950BDU3-F1
#
_cell.length_a   1.000
_cell.length_b   1.000
_cell.length_c   1.000
_cell.angle_alpha   90.00
_cell.angle_beta   90.00
_cell.angle_gamma   90.00
#
_symmetry.space_group_name_H-M   'P 1'
#
loop_
_entity.id
_entity.type
_entity.pdbx_description
1 polymer ?
#
loop_
_entity_poly.entity_id
_entity_poly.type
_entity_poly.pdbx_seq_one_letter_code
_entity_poly.pdbx_strand_id
1 'polypeptide(L)'
;MWPFSLLKKLSQDPAVGQTRGDYIGCYLLGTHTAGRDDDISYISLATTRAQLEQDARQYLQDFLCQHPQLADAERQALQDLLDHWSARADAHLAAASGKPLAAQGGSELFLRTGMRARKKEKGVYLE
;
A
#
# COMPACT_ATOMS: atom_id res chain seq x y z
N MET A 1 -0.98 -37.07 6.62
CA MET A 1 -1.09 -35.93 5.68
C MET A 1 -2.36 -35.15 6.05
N TRP A 2 -2.22 -33.93 6.58
CA TRP A 2 -3.30 -33.18 7.23
C TRP A 2 -4.12 -32.30 6.24
N PRO A 3 -5.46 -32.21 6.41
CA PRO A 3 -6.36 -31.44 5.54
C PRO A 3 -6.36 -29.91 5.77
N PHE A 4 -5.55 -29.39 6.70
CA PHE A 4 -5.48 -27.95 7.01
C PHE A 4 -4.94 -27.07 5.88
N SER A 5 -4.29 -27.65 4.86
CA SER A 5 -3.78 -26.89 3.71
C SER A 5 -4.86 -26.48 2.69
N LEU A 6 -6.04 -27.12 2.71
CA LEU A 6 -7.15 -26.77 1.80
C LEU A 6 -7.92 -25.53 2.29
N LEU A 7 -8.08 -25.35 3.60
CA LEU A 7 -8.75 -24.18 4.18
C LEU A 7 -7.93 -22.90 4.03
N LYS A 8 -6.59 -22.97 4.13
CA LYS A 8 -5.72 -21.80 3.91
C LYS A 8 -5.73 -21.28 2.46
N LYS A 9 -5.95 -22.16 1.47
CA LYS A 9 -6.08 -21.77 0.06
C LYS A 9 -7.41 -21.10 -0.28
N LEU A 10 -8.47 -21.34 0.51
CA LEU A 10 -9.79 -20.75 0.28
C LEU A 10 -9.89 -19.30 0.79
N SER A 11 -9.05 -18.89 1.75
CA SER A 11 -9.02 -17.54 2.33
C SER A 11 -7.80 -16.71 1.91
N GLN A 12 -7.09 -17.09 0.84
CA GLN A 12 -6.12 -16.18 0.25
C GLN A 12 -6.85 -15.09 -0.54
N ASP A 13 -6.57 -13.83 -0.18
CA ASP A 13 -6.92 -12.69 -1.01
C ASP A 13 -6.46 -12.94 -2.45
N PRO A 14 -7.24 -12.55 -3.47
CA PRO A 14 -6.79 -12.66 -4.85
C PRO A 14 -5.43 -11.97 -5.00
N ALA A 15 -4.55 -12.58 -5.80
CA ALA A 15 -3.28 -11.95 -6.15
C ALA A 15 -3.56 -10.57 -6.77
N VAL A 16 -2.59 -9.64 -6.63
CA VAL A 16 -2.77 -8.29 -7.15
C VAL A 16 -3.08 -8.31 -8.65
N GLY A 17 -4.14 -7.60 -9.05
CA GLY A 17 -4.65 -7.58 -10.42
C GLY A 17 -5.58 -8.75 -10.78
N GLN A 18 -5.77 -9.74 -9.90
CA GLN A 18 -6.74 -10.83 -10.11
C GLN A 18 -8.09 -10.51 -9.48
N THR A 19 -9.15 -10.87 -10.18
CA THR A 19 -10.53 -10.70 -9.69
C THR A 19 -11.01 -11.96 -8.97
N ARG A 20 -11.84 -11.78 -7.94
CA ARG A 20 -12.54 -12.83 -7.23
C ARG A 20 -13.98 -12.36 -6.96
N GLY A 21 -14.87 -12.69 -7.90
CA GLY A 21 -16.25 -12.17 -7.89
C GLY A 21 -16.28 -10.65 -8.04
N ASP A 22 -16.89 -9.98 -7.06
CA ASP A 22 -16.98 -8.51 -6.99
C ASP A 22 -15.73 -7.84 -6.41
N TYR A 23 -14.65 -8.59 -6.15
CA TYR A 23 -13.42 -8.07 -5.57
C TYR A 23 -12.24 -8.19 -6.52
N ILE A 24 -11.23 -7.34 -6.33
CA ILE A 24 -9.94 -7.40 -7.05
C ILE A 24 -8.79 -7.27 -6.06
N GLY A 25 -7.74 -8.06 -6.26
CA GLY A 25 -6.50 -7.98 -5.51
C GLY A 25 -5.79 -6.66 -5.80
N CYS A 26 -5.34 -5.97 -4.77
CA CYS A 26 -4.69 -4.66 -4.89
C CYS A 26 -3.61 -4.46 -3.84
N TYR A 27 -2.74 -3.49 -4.11
CA TYR A 27 -1.84 -2.92 -3.13
C TYR A 27 -2.60 -1.90 -2.28
N LEU A 28 -2.55 -2.08 -0.97
CA LEU A 28 -3.05 -1.15 0.03
C LEU A 28 -1.87 -0.31 0.51
N LEU A 29 -1.77 0.91 -0.01
CA LEU A 29 -0.84 1.92 0.45
C LEU A 29 -1.61 2.95 1.27
N GLY A 30 -1.15 3.23 2.47
CA GLY A 30 -1.78 4.22 3.33
C GLY A 30 -0.89 4.63 4.49
N THR A 31 -1.35 5.61 5.24
CA THR A 31 -0.76 5.99 6.53
C THR A 31 -1.72 5.63 7.65
N HIS A 32 -1.17 5.32 8.83
CA HIS A 32 -1.94 5.25 10.06
C HIS A 32 -1.19 5.94 11.19
N THR A 33 -1.91 6.43 12.19
CA THR A 33 -1.29 6.99 13.40
C THR A 33 -0.85 5.87 14.32
N ALA A 34 0.42 5.86 14.74
CA ALA A 34 0.99 4.82 15.60
C ALA A 34 0.17 4.66 16.89
N GLY A 35 -0.35 3.45 17.15
CA GLY A 35 -1.16 3.13 18.33
C GLY A 35 -2.67 3.39 18.19
N ARG A 36 -3.17 3.76 17.01
CA ARG A 36 -4.61 3.81 16.70
C ARG A 36 -4.90 3.13 15.35
N ASP A 37 -5.52 1.95 15.40
CA ASP A 37 -5.87 1.16 14.21
C ASP A 37 -7.06 1.77 13.42
N ASP A 38 -7.86 2.63 14.05
CA ASP A 38 -9.03 3.28 13.42
C ASP A 38 -8.68 4.49 12.54
N ASP A 39 -7.43 4.97 12.54
CA ASP A 39 -7.01 6.19 11.81
C ASP A 39 -6.23 5.84 10.53
N ILE A 40 -6.80 4.96 9.70
CA ILE A 40 -6.18 4.55 8.43
C ILE A 40 -6.61 5.49 7.31
N SER A 41 -5.64 6.21 6.75
CA SER A 41 -5.81 7.00 5.54
C SER A 41 -5.24 6.25 4.34
N TYR A 42 -6.11 5.75 3.46
CA TYR A 42 -5.69 5.08 2.22
C TYR A 42 -5.23 6.11 1.18
N ILE A 43 -4.02 5.93 0.68
CA ILE A 43 -3.40 6.75 -0.36
C ILE A 43 -3.62 6.12 -1.73
N SER A 44 -3.43 4.81 -1.84
CA SER A 44 -3.63 4.08 -3.10
C SER A 44 -4.18 2.68 -2.86
N LEU A 45 -5.04 2.27 -3.80
CA LEU A 45 -5.65 0.94 -3.92
C LEU A 45 -5.31 0.33 -5.29
N ALA A 46 -4.07 0.51 -5.73
CA ALA A 46 -3.57 0.15 -7.05
C ALA A 46 -3.66 -1.36 -7.31
N THR A 47 -4.15 -1.73 -8.49
CA THR A 47 -4.23 -3.13 -8.95
C THR A 47 -3.00 -3.55 -9.78
N THR A 48 -2.09 -2.61 -10.05
CA THR A 48 -0.84 -2.86 -10.78
C THR A 48 0.35 -2.23 -10.06
N ARG A 49 1.54 -2.78 -10.28
CA ARG A 49 2.78 -2.26 -9.69
C ARG A 49 3.12 -0.86 -10.19
N ALA A 50 2.87 -0.60 -11.47
CA ALA A 50 3.09 0.70 -12.09
C ALA A 50 2.19 1.78 -11.48
N GLN A 51 0.90 1.48 -11.28
CA GLN A 51 -0.02 2.41 -10.64
C GLN A 51 0.37 2.69 -9.19
N LEU A 52 0.75 1.65 -8.43
CA LEU A 52 1.25 1.81 -7.06
C LEU A 52 2.47 2.74 -7.01
N GLU A 53 3.43 2.54 -7.91
CA GLU A 53 4.62 3.40 -7.96
C GLU A 53 4.27 4.85 -8.29
N GLN A 54 3.40 5.06 -9.27
CA GLN A 54 2.95 6.40 -9.65
C GLN A 54 2.25 7.11 -8.49
N ASP A 55 1.28 6.45 -7.84
CA ASP A 55 0.54 7.04 -6.71
C ASP A 55 1.46 7.34 -5.52
N ALA A 56 2.34 6.39 -5.17
CA ALA A 56 3.27 6.57 -4.06
C ALA A 56 4.23 7.73 -4.30
N ARG A 57 4.80 7.81 -5.52
CA ARG A 57 5.68 8.90 -5.91
C ARG A 57 4.96 10.23 -5.92
N GLN A 58 3.73 10.28 -6.42
CA GLN A 58 2.93 11.49 -6.46
C GLN A 58 2.64 11.97 -5.03
N TYR A 59 2.22 11.07 -4.14
CA TYR A 59 1.95 11.39 -2.74
C TYR A 59 3.19 11.92 -2.00
N LEU A 60 4.32 11.24 -2.11
CA LEU A 60 5.55 11.65 -1.42
C LEU A 60 6.09 12.98 -1.95
N GLN A 61 6.01 13.23 -3.27
CA GLN A 61 6.42 14.51 -3.85
C GLN A 61 5.48 15.65 -3.44
N ASP A 62 4.16 15.40 -3.44
CA ASP A 62 3.16 16.36 -2.99
C ASP A 62 3.36 16.70 -1.50
N PHE A 63 3.63 15.69 -0.67
CA PHE A 63 3.97 15.89 0.75
C PHE A 63 5.22 16.75 0.93
N LEU A 64 6.29 16.50 0.19
CA LEU A 64 7.50 17.33 0.23
C LEU A 64 7.23 18.78 -0.20
N CYS A 65 6.33 19.00 -1.15
CA CYS A 65 5.95 20.32 -1.64
C CYS A 65 5.08 21.09 -0.63
N GLN A 66 4.12 20.40 -0.01
CA GLN A 66 3.19 20.98 0.96
C GLN A 66 3.81 21.25 2.34
N HIS A 67 4.92 20.58 2.65
CA HIS A 67 5.63 20.73 3.93
C HIS A 67 7.05 21.27 3.74
N PRO A 68 7.23 22.52 3.24
CA PRO A 68 8.55 23.11 3.06
C PRO A 68 9.31 23.28 4.38
N GLN A 69 8.60 23.36 5.51
CA GLN A 69 9.13 23.48 6.87
C GLN A 69 9.66 22.17 7.48
N LEU A 70 9.65 21.05 6.75
CA LEU A 70 10.25 19.79 7.22
C LEU A 70 11.73 20.00 7.57
N ALA A 71 12.20 19.29 8.60
CA ALA A 71 13.62 19.29 8.93
C ALA A 71 14.41 18.69 7.75
N ASP A 72 15.63 19.21 7.53
CA ASP A 72 16.51 18.76 6.43
C ASP A 72 16.72 17.24 6.44
N ALA A 73 16.89 16.66 7.62
CA ALA A 73 17.04 15.23 7.80
C ALA A 73 15.78 14.44 7.37
N GLU A 74 14.57 14.94 7.67
CA GLU A 74 13.31 14.30 7.26
C GLU A 74 13.11 14.41 5.76
N ARG A 75 13.37 15.58 5.19
CA ARG A 75 13.33 15.81 3.75
C ARG A 75 14.28 14.85 3.03
N GLN A 76 15.51 14.71 3.51
CA GLN A 76 16.49 13.81 2.92
C GLN A 76 16.07 12.34 3.02
N ALA A 77 15.46 11.92 4.14
CA ALA A 77 14.94 10.57 4.31
C ALA A 77 13.78 10.26 3.34
N LEU A 78 12.86 11.21 3.13
CA LEU A 78 11.77 11.08 2.16
C LEU A 78 12.29 11.08 0.71
N GLN A 79 13.30 11.90 0.42
CA GLN A 79 13.96 11.93 -0.89
C GLN A 79 14.66 10.59 -1.20
N ASP A 80 15.37 10.02 -0.21
CA ASP A 80 15.98 8.70 -0.31
C ASP A 80 14.94 7.58 -0.47
N LEU A 81 13.80 7.67 0.24
CA LEU A 81 12.68 6.76 0.06
C LEU A 81 12.10 6.85 -1.36
N LEU A 82 11.99 8.05 -1.94
CA LEU A 82 11.53 8.26 -3.31
C LEU A 82 12.47 7.65 -4.35
N ASP A 83 13.78 7.84 -4.16
CA ASP A 83 14.82 7.32 -5.06
C ASP A 83 14.86 5.79 -5.05
N HIS A 84 14.81 5.20 -3.85
CA HIS A 84 14.86 3.75 -3.64
C HIS A 84 13.48 3.09 -3.50
N TRP A 85 12.40 3.77 -3.91
CA TRP A 85 11.02 3.34 -3.66
C TRP A 85 10.77 1.90 -4.13
N SER A 86 11.12 1.62 -5.39
CA SER A 86 10.81 0.34 -6.02
C SER A 86 11.46 -0.82 -5.26
N ALA A 87 12.75 -0.70 -4.93
CA ALA A 87 13.49 -1.71 -4.17
C ALA A 87 12.96 -1.87 -2.74
N ARG A 88 12.63 -0.76 -2.05
CA ARG A 88 12.10 -0.79 -0.69
C ARG A 88 10.70 -1.43 -0.63
N ALA A 89 9.81 -1.05 -1.54
CA ALA A 89 8.48 -1.63 -1.60
C ALA A 89 8.51 -3.13 -1.93
N ASP A 90 9.40 -3.58 -2.81
CA ASP A 90 9.55 -5.00 -3.13
C ASP A 90 10.08 -5.80 -1.93
N ALA A 91 11.15 -5.31 -1.30
CA ALA A 91 11.70 -5.90 -0.09
C ALA A 91 10.67 -5.95 1.05
N HIS A 92 9.85 -4.91 1.19
CA HIS A 92 8.81 -4.83 2.19
C HIS A 92 7.69 -5.85 1.96
N LEU A 93 7.21 -5.94 0.73
CA LEU A 93 6.18 -6.91 0.33
C LEU A 93 6.70 -8.35 0.48
N ALA A 94 7.96 -8.60 0.15
CA ALA A 94 8.60 -9.91 0.30
C ALA A 94 8.84 -10.29 1.77
N ALA A 95 9.16 -9.33 2.63
CA ALA A 95 9.46 -9.58 4.04
C ALA A 95 8.21 -9.90 4.88
N ALA A 96 6.99 -9.63 4.38
CA ALA A 96 5.70 -9.89 5.03
C ALA A 96 5.66 -9.53 6.52
N SER A 97 6.43 -8.51 6.94
CA SER A 97 6.83 -8.35 8.34
C SER A 97 5.80 -7.62 9.21
N GLY A 98 4.70 -7.11 8.62
CA GLY A 98 3.70 -6.30 9.33
C GLY A 98 4.23 -4.99 9.92
N LYS A 99 5.48 -4.65 9.62
CA LYS A 99 6.14 -3.40 10.01
C LYS A 99 5.70 -2.28 9.07
N PRO A 100 5.81 -1.00 9.47
CA PRO A 100 5.62 0.11 8.55
C PRO A 100 6.75 0.16 7.50
N LEU A 101 6.42 0.63 6.30
CA LEU A 101 7.36 0.92 5.22
C LEU A 101 8.25 2.12 5.59
N ALA A 102 7.66 3.13 6.22
CA ALA A 102 8.33 4.29 6.77
C ALA A 102 7.52 4.83 7.95
N ALA A 103 8.19 5.43 8.94
CA ALA A 103 7.53 6.12 10.05
C ALA A 103 8.05 7.54 10.12
N GLN A 104 7.15 8.51 10.25
CA GLN A 104 7.48 9.93 10.35
C GLN A 104 6.52 10.63 11.31
N GLY A 105 7.05 11.32 12.33
CA GLY A 105 6.27 12.23 13.17
C GLY A 105 5.07 11.63 13.92
N GLY A 106 5.03 10.30 14.10
CA GLY A 106 3.87 9.59 14.68
C GLY A 106 2.91 8.98 13.65
N SER A 107 3.13 9.23 12.37
CA SER A 107 2.43 8.59 11.25
C SER A 107 3.29 7.49 10.63
N GLU A 108 2.68 6.33 10.40
CA GLU A 108 3.31 5.14 9.85
C GLU A 108 2.75 4.86 8.46
N LEU A 109 3.60 4.96 7.44
CA LEU A 109 3.28 4.55 6.08
C LEU A 109 3.35 3.03 6.01
N PHE A 110 2.28 2.37 5.60
CA PHE A 110 2.21 0.93 5.42
C PHE A 110 1.96 0.57 3.97
N LEU A 111 2.48 -0.59 3.57
CA LEU A 111 2.24 -1.19 2.27
C LEU A 111 1.95 -2.68 2.45
N ARG A 112 0.77 -3.13 2.02
CA ARG A 112 0.41 -4.54 2.04
C ARG A 112 -0.41 -4.93 0.82
N THR A 113 -0.52 -6.23 0.56
CA THR A 113 -1.49 -6.75 -0.42
C THR A 113 -2.82 -7.04 0.28
N GLY A 114 -3.92 -6.77 -0.41
CA GLY A 114 -5.26 -7.12 0.04
C GLY A 114 -6.23 -7.12 -1.13
N MET A 115 -7.52 -6.95 -0.85
CA MET A 115 -8.56 -6.85 -1.87
C MET A 115 -9.42 -5.61 -1.67
N ARG A 116 -9.94 -5.07 -2.77
CA ARG A 116 -10.96 -4.02 -2.76
C ARG A 116 -12.19 -4.46 -3.53
N ALA A 117 -13.35 -3.94 -3.15
CA ALA A 117 -14.56 -4.10 -3.95
C ALA A 117 -14.37 -3.39 -5.30
N ARG A 118 -14.77 -4.06 -6.38
CA ARG A 118 -14.79 -3.51 -7.73
C ARG A 118 -15.96 -2.55 -7.83
N LYS A 119 -15.70 -1.30 -8.23
CA LYS A 119 -16.75 -0.32 -8.44
C LYS A 119 -17.50 -0.66 -9.73
N LYS A 120 -18.78 -1.00 -9.61
CA LYS A 120 -19.69 -1.14 -10.75
C LYS A 120 -20.33 0.21 -11.04
N GLU A 121 -20.06 0.79 -12.20
CA GLU A 121 -20.85 1.91 -12.72
C GLU A 121 -21.55 1.46 -14.01
N LYS A 122 -22.89 1.58 -14.05
CA LYS A 122 -23.73 1.24 -15.21
C LYS A 122 -23.46 -0.15 -15.83
N GLY A 123 -23.20 -1.15 -15.00
CA GLY A 123 -22.98 -2.54 -15.44
C GLY A 123 -21.58 -2.84 -15.97
N VAL A 124 -20.66 -1.87 -15.94
CA VAL A 124 -19.25 -2.05 -16.31
C VAL A 124 -18.40 -1.86 -15.06
N TYR A 125 -17.39 -2.73 -14.90
CA TYR A 125 -16.38 -2.57 -13.85
C TYR A 125 -15.40 -1.49 -14.29
N LEU A 126 -15.25 -0.44 -13.48
CA LEU A 126 -14.23 0.58 -13.69
C LEU A 126 -12.92 0.06 -13.09
N GLU A 127 -12.11 -0.59 -13.93
CA GLU A 127 -10.75 -1.04 -13.62
C GLU A 127 -9.73 -0.09 -14.23
#